data_AF-A0A2R6T8A2-F1
#
_entry.id   AF-A0A2R6T8A2-F1
#
_cell.length_a   1.000
_cell.length_b   1.000
_cell.length_c   1.000
_cell.angle_alpha   90.00
_cell.angle_beta   90.00
_cell.angle_gamma   90.00
#
_symmetry.space_group_name_H-M   'P 1'
#
loop_
_entity.id
_entity.type
_entity.pdbx_description
1 polymer ?
#
loop_
_entity_poly.entity_id
_entity_poly.type
_entity_poly.pdbx_seq_one_letter_code
_entity_poly.pdbx_strand_id
1 'polypeptide(L)'
;MFKKKRADETKENDYLPVIEELPKPSTQEKIDLKDVLSENNEPTGYEAKITPKHKDRQVIGEKLLNSQKGLPRSLIESKIHVLPVKEINEVDYEGYVYDLVEVEQNHNFSNAHGIITGNCCAYQFSANEDTDTNFEEKLYFEDSHHFTMGGWQVITLNCPRAAYRSNGDDDKLFEELKNQMDTAVEIFKTKQRWMNLMQQKNRLPFATQRPKDPNTGEPRKPAADLSQLVWTIGVLGINDMVHHHTGEQLHESDDSVRFAIRTMAEMENYARQLEKQHNMDIALARTPAESTVQRFAVSDLLNQKFRDKAKEVVRGDYQKAKHQLKNNRDVPVYYTNGTHVPVDADVSLGKRINIEHKFFPIVDGGNIMHIWLGESSPNPQGMRSLTEKISKNTQAGYFAYTKDMTICNNDYNVESGLKDTCSSCGSQNVDYISRVTGYLQAVSGWNEAKKQELADRKKYDKSEIDTK
;
A
#
# COMPACT_ATOMS: atom_id res chain seq x y z
N MET A 1 16.39 -37.13 39.68
CA MET A 1 15.64 -38.27 40.28
C MET A 1 14.40 -38.49 39.44
N PHE A 2 14.26 -39.68 38.83
CA PHE A 2 13.07 -40.28 38.18
C PHE A 2 12.44 -39.56 36.96
N LYS A 3 11.82 -40.23 35.97
CA LYS A 3 12.03 -41.47 35.19
C LYS A 3 10.96 -41.41 34.07
N LYS A 4 11.34 -41.83 32.86
CA LYS A 4 10.53 -42.26 31.69
C LYS A 4 9.02 -42.53 31.88
N LYS A 5 8.24 -42.21 30.82
CA LYS A 5 7.44 -43.22 30.10
C LYS A 5 7.14 -42.82 28.64
N ARG A 6 7.57 -43.69 27.71
CA ARG A 6 7.06 -43.88 26.35
C ARG A 6 6.14 -45.12 26.37
N ALA A 7 5.18 -45.16 25.45
CA ALA A 7 4.61 -46.34 24.78
C ALA A 7 4.05 -45.79 23.44
N ASP A 8 4.62 -46.07 22.27
CA ASP A 8 4.55 -47.31 21.44
C ASP A 8 3.09 -47.68 21.16
N GLU A 9 2.53 -47.49 19.95
CA GLU A 9 2.74 -48.15 18.63
C GLU A 9 1.43 -48.89 18.30
N THR A 10 0.83 -48.70 17.10
CA THR A 10 0.47 -49.76 16.13
C THR A 10 -0.47 -49.27 14.99
N LYS A 11 0.02 -49.48 13.75
CA LYS A 11 -0.61 -50.02 12.51
C LYS A 11 -1.74 -49.25 11.80
N GLU A 12 -1.54 -48.75 10.56
CA GLU A 12 -1.62 -49.43 9.24
C GLU A 12 -3.04 -49.91 8.85
N ASN A 13 -3.74 -49.23 7.93
CA ASN A 13 -3.79 -49.54 6.49
C ASN A 13 -4.94 -48.84 5.73
N ASP A 14 -4.69 -48.69 4.42
CA ASP A 14 -5.42 -48.02 3.34
C ASP A 14 -6.91 -48.37 3.16
N TYR A 15 -7.66 -47.49 2.46
CA TYR A 15 -8.43 -47.74 1.22
C TYR A 15 -9.36 -46.53 0.89
N LEU A 16 -9.05 -45.80 -0.19
CA LEU A 16 -10.03 -45.10 -1.06
C LEU A 16 -10.71 -46.16 -1.98
N PRO A 17 -11.78 -45.90 -2.78
CA PRO A 17 -12.58 -44.68 -3.01
C PRO A 17 -14.12 -44.92 -3.05
N VAL A 18 -14.95 -43.86 -3.02
CA VAL A 18 -16.21 -43.79 -3.80
C VAL A 18 -16.45 -42.33 -4.24
N ILE A 19 -16.53 -42.12 -5.55
CA ILE A 19 -16.97 -40.89 -6.20
C ILE A 19 -18.47 -41.08 -6.49
N GLU A 20 -19.33 -40.24 -5.90
CA GLU A 20 -20.73 -40.14 -6.30
C GLU A 20 -21.01 -38.77 -6.95
N GLU A 21 -21.98 -38.80 -7.85
CA GLU A 21 -22.17 -37.95 -9.01
C GLU A 21 -22.56 -36.50 -8.70
N LEU A 22 -22.02 -35.56 -9.51
CA LEU A 22 -22.46 -34.16 -9.54
C LEU A 22 -23.81 -34.03 -10.27
N PRO A 23 -24.80 -33.30 -9.73
CA PRO A 23 -25.98 -32.93 -10.52
C PRO A 23 -25.63 -31.87 -11.57
N LYS A 24 -26.17 -32.05 -12.78
CA LYS A 24 -26.12 -31.10 -13.90
C LYS A 24 -26.97 -29.85 -13.61
N PRO A 25 -26.60 -28.67 -14.14
CA PRO A 25 -27.34 -27.43 -13.91
C PRO A 25 -28.62 -27.39 -14.74
N SER A 26 -29.76 -27.12 -14.11
CA SER A 26 -31.01 -26.79 -14.78
C SER A 26 -31.29 -25.30 -14.72
N THR A 27 -31.54 -24.76 -15.92
CA THR A 27 -32.41 -23.61 -16.26
C THR A 27 -32.06 -22.21 -15.73
N GLN A 28 -31.70 -21.36 -16.70
CA GLN A 28 -31.69 -19.90 -16.65
C GLN A 28 -33.04 -19.34 -16.19
N GLU A 29 -33.03 -18.44 -15.21
CA GLU A 29 -34.06 -17.41 -15.09
C GLU A 29 -33.40 -16.04 -14.90
N LYS A 30 -33.85 -15.09 -15.73
CA LYS A 30 -33.49 -13.66 -15.69
C LYS A 30 -34.14 -13.05 -14.46
N ILE A 31 -33.37 -12.35 -13.62
CA ILE A 31 -33.93 -11.52 -12.54
C ILE A 31 -33.93 -10.07 -13.01
N ASP A 32 -35.13 -9.49 -13.05
CA ASP A 32 -35.45 -8.11 -13.36
C ASP A 32 -35.20 -7.24 -12.11
N LEU A 33 -34.54 -6.09 -12.29
CA LEU A 33 -33.90 -5.30 -11.22
C LEU A 33 -34.83 -4.24 -10.58
N LYS A 34 -36.14 -4.50 -10.53
CA LYS A 34 -37.13 -3.51 -10.06
C LYS A 34 -37.86 -3.82 -8.76
N ASP A 35 -37.66 -4.98 -8.15
CA ASP A 35 -38.44 -5.38 -6.96
C ASP A 35 -37.68 -5.34 -5.61
N VAL A 36 -36.54 -4.62 -5.53
CA VAL A 36 -35.76 -4.50 -4.27
C VAL A 36 -35.98 -3.15 -3.56
N LEU A 37 -36.93 -2.33 -4.02
CA LEU A 37 -37.25 -1.03 -3.41
C LEU A 37 -38.69 -0.93 -2.95
N SER A 38 -39.07 -1.77 -1.98
CA SER A 38 -40.11 -1.44 -1.02
C SER A 38 -40.10 -2.46 0.11
N GLU A 39 -39.77 -2.03 1.33
CA GLU A 39 -40.63 -2.21 2.50
C GLU A 39 -39.95 -1.63 3.74
N ASN A 40 -40.61 -0.62 4.29
CA ASN A 40 -40.42 -0.12 5.65
C ASN A 40 -40.71 -1.25 6.63
N ASN A 41 -39.80 -1.49 7.58
CA ASN A 41 -40.14 -2.04 8.89
C ASN A 41 -39.05 -1.64 9.89
N GLU A 42 -39.41 -0.80 10.86
CA GLU A 42 -38.70 -0.70 12.13
C GLU A 42 -38.87 -2.04 12.88
N PRO A 43 -37.83 -2.51 13.58
CA PRO A 43 -38.10 -3.15 14.86
C PRO A 43 -37.12 -2.72 15.97
N THR A 44 -37.71 -2.08 16.98
CA THR A 44 -37.58 -2.36 18.42
C THR A 44 -36.39 -3.20 18.91
N GLY A 45 -35.53 -2.51 19.66
CA GLY A 45 -34.62 -2.90 20.75
C GLY A 45 -34.25 -4.35 20.99
N TYR A 46 -32.93 -4.59 21.09
CA TYR A 46 -32.32 -5.60 21.97
C TYR A 46 -30.95 -5.15 22.49
N GLU A 47 -30.74 -5.32 23.79
CA GLU A 47 -29.44 -5.26 24.46
C GLU A 47 -28.58 -6.48 24.09
N ALA A 48 -27.27 -6.28 23.88
CA ALA A 48 -26.30 -7.36 23.95
C ALA A 48 -25.25 -7.07 25.03
N LYS A 49 -25.37 -7.75 26.16
CA LYS A 49 -24.28 -7.93 27.12
C LYS A 49 -23.16 -8.72 26.47
N ILE A 50 -21.96 -8.14 26.40
CA ILE A 50 -20.76 -8.84 25.96
C ILE A 50 -20.31 -9.78 27.08
N THR A 51 -20.23 -11.07 26.78
CA THR A 51 -19.36 -12.00 27.50
C THR A 51 -18.62 -12.86 26.48
N PRO A 52 -17.28 -12.99 26.56
CA PRO A 52 -16.49 -13.62 25.51
C PRO A 52 -16.49 -15.14 25.70
N LYS A 53 -16.72 -15.89 24.61
CA LYS A 53 -16.23 -17.28 24.43
C LYS A 53 -16.46 -17.75 22.98
N HIS A 54 -15.36 -17.75 22.23
CA HIS A 54 -14.99 -18.63 21.12
C HIS A 54 -16.02 -19.13 20.07
N LYS A 55 -15.51 -19.12 18.83
CA LYS A 55 -15.67 -20.07 17.71
C LYS A 55 -16.61 -19.69 16.56
N ASP A 56 -16.01 -19.80 15.38
CA ASP A 56 -16.61 -19.99 14.05
C ASP A 56 -17.34 -18.80 13.43
N ARG A 57 -16.57 -17.80 12.97
CA ARG A 57 -16.94 -16.97 11.81
C ARG A 57 -15.74 -16.75 10.89
N GLN A 58 -15.43 -17.78 10.09
CA GLN A 58 -14.75 -17.59 8.81
C GLN A 58 -15.73 -16.90 7.86
N VAL A 59 -15.53 -15.61 7.58
CA VAL A 59 -16.15 -14.97 6.42
C VAL A 59 -15.09 -14.95 5.32
N ILE A 60 -15.08 -16.02 4.52
CA ILE A 60 -14.25 -16.14 3.32
C ILE A 60 -14.89 -15.26 2.24
N GLY A 61 -14.07 -14.48 1.53
CA GLY A 61 -14.50 -13.45 0.59
C GLY A 61 -15.29 -13.92 -0.63
N GLU A 62 -16.59 -14.23 -0.47
CA GLU A 62 -17.50 -14.56 -1.58
C GLU A 62 -17.64 -13.44 -2.62
N LYS A 63 -17.30 -12.19 -2.30
CA LYS A 63 -17.31 -11.08 -3.27
C LYS A 63 -16.01 -10.92 -4.07
N LEU A 64 -14.91 -11.58 -3.69
CA LEU A 64 -13.73 -11.78 -4.55
C LEU A 64 -13.90 -12.98 -5.49
N LEU A 65 -14.86 -13.87 -5.20
CA LEU A 65 -14.99 -15.23 -5.75
C LEU A 65 -15.78 -15.36 -7.05
N ASN A 66 -16.38 -14.28 -7.59
CA ASN A 66 -17.23 -14.38 -8.80
C ASN A 66 -16.46 -14.38 -10.14
N SER A 67 -15.14 -14.61 -10.15
CA SER A 67 -14.41 -15.01 -11.37
C SER A 67 -13.65 -16.31 -11.13
N GLN A 68 -14.36 -17.44 -11.21
CA GLN A 68 -13.78 -18.76 -11.06
C GLN A 68 -12.90 -19.14 -12.25
N LYS A 69 -11.58 -18.97 -12.08
CA LYS A 69 -10.47 -19.90 -12.40
C LYS A 69 -9.15 -19.12 -12.43
N GLY A 70 -8.28 -19.30 -11.43
CA GLY A 70 -6.88 -18.85 -11.54
C GLY A 70 -6.17 -18.33 -10.29
N LEU A 71 -6.84 -18.14 -9.15
CA LEU A 71 -6.14 -17.69 -7.93
C LEU A 71 -5.49 -18.88 -7.19
N PRO A 72 -4.21 -18.78 -6.77
CA PRO A 72 -3.55 -19.81 -5.96
C PRO A 72 -4.30 -20.09 -4.66
N ARG A 73 -4.40 -21.37 -4.27
CA ARG A 73 -5.08 -21.80 -3.03
C ARG A 73 -4.49 -21.14 -1.76
N SER A 74 -3.22 -20.75 -1.80
CA SER A 74 -2.51 -20.02 -0.74
C SER A 74 -3.07 -18.62 -0.46
N LEU A 75 -3.65 -17.95 -1.46
CA LEU A 75 -4.31 -16.64 -1.31
C LEU A 75 -5.65 -16.78 -0.59
N ILE A 76 -6.36 -17.88 -0.80
CA ILE A 76 -7.62 -18.24 -0.12
C ILE A 76 -7.35 -18.61 1.35
N GLU A 77 -6.18 -19.18 1.64
CA GLU A 77 -5.75 -19.56 2.99
C GLU A 77 -5.08 -18.42 3.76
N SER A 78 -4.82 -17.28 3.12
CA SER A 78 -4.32 -16.08 3.79
C SER A 78 -5.38 -15.51 4.76
N LYS A 79 -4.97 -15.06 5.95
CA LYS A 79 -5.85 -14.43 6.96
C LYS A 79 -6.23 -12.99 6.55
N ILE A 80 -6.72 -12.80 5.32
CA ILE A 80 -7.29 -11.52 4.90
C ILE A 80 -8.70 -11.44 5.47
N HIS A 81 -8.88 -10.63 6.50
CA HIS A 81 -10.17 -10.39 7.13
C HIS A 81 -10.90 -9.24 6.42
N VAL A 82 -11.93 -9.56 5.65
CA VAL A 82 -12.82 -8.53 5.08
C VAL A 82 -13.89 -8.21 6.12
N LEU A 83 -13.75 -7.07 6.81
CA LEU A 83 -14.74 -6.59 7.78
C LEU A 83 -15.62 -5.50 7.13
N PRO A 84 -16.88 -5.80 6.75
CA PRO A 84 -17.79 -4.76 6.29
C PRO A 84 -18.22 -3.89 7.47
N VAL A 85 -17.99 -2.57 7.37
CA VAL A 85 -18.57 -1.59 8.30
C VAL A 85 -20.09 -1.59 8.09
N LYS A 86 -20.83 -2.15 9.06
CA LYS A 86 -22.29 -2.28 8.98
C LYS A 86 -23.01 -1.00 9.37
N GLU A 87 -22.48 -0.26 10.35
CA GLU A 87 -23.08 0.94 10.90
C GLU A 87 -21.97 1.82 11.52
N ILE A 88 -22.21 3.13 11.57
CA ILE A 88 -21.36 4.11 12.28
C ILE A 88 -22.28 4.80 13.27
N ASN A 89 -22.01 4.64 14.56
CA ASN A 89 -22.80 5.21 15.64
C ASN A 89 -21.99 6.30 16.35
N GLU A 90 -22.65 7.41 16.68
CA GLU A 90 -22.12 8.40 17.60
C GLU A 90 -22.33 7.87 19.03
N VAL A 91 -21.25 7.83 19.81
CA VAL A 91 -21.27 7.23 21.15
C VAL A 91 -20.76 8.28 22.12
N ASP A 92 -21.53 8.56 23.16
CA ASP A 92 -21.02 9.33 24.31
C ASP A 92 -19.91 8.49 24.96
N TYR A 93 -18.69 8.99 24.84
CA TYR A 93 -17.49 8.32 25.33
C TYR A 93 -16.70 9.28 26.21
N GLU A 94 -16.64 8.98 27.52
CA GLU A 94 -15.95 9.81 28.52
C GLU A 94 -14.44 9.48 28.65
N GLY A 95 -13.90 8.59 27.82
CA GLY A 95 -12.46 8.34 27.72
C GLY A 95 -11.79 9.22 26.65
N TYR A 96 -10.49 9.02 26.43
CA TYR A 96 -9.79 9.68 25.32
C TYR A 96 -10.26 9.14 23.96
N VAL A 97 -10.89 10.00 23.15
CA VAL A 97 -11.22 9.75 21.74
C VAL A 97 -10.51 10.75 20.85
N TYR A 98 -10.25 10.35 19.61
CA TYR A 98 -9.62 11.17 18.59
C TYR A 98 -10.58 12.27 18.11
N ASP A 99 -10.23 13.53 18.35
CA ASP A 99 -10.84 14.68 17.67
C ASP A 99 -9.85 15.24 16.63
N LEU A 100 -10.34 15.50 15.42
CA LEU A 100 -9.55 16.01 14.30
C LEU A 100 -9.45 17.55 14.30
N VAL A 101 -10.03 18.23 15.29
CA VAL A 101 -10.24 19.68 15.25
C VAL A 101 -9.44 20.49 16.29
N GLU A 102 -9.01 19.91 17.41
CA GLU A 102 -8.24 20.64 18.44
C GLU A 102 -6.85 20.05 18.69
N VAL A 103 -5.83 20.82 18.30
CA VAL A 103 -4.42 20.40 18.25
C VAL A 103 -3.65 21.09 19.38
N GLU A 104 -3.72 20.55 20.60
CA GLU A 104 -2.79 20.99 21.66
C GLU A 104 -2.01 19.87 22.34
N GLN A 105 -2.45 18.60 22.35
CA GLN A 105 -1.67 17.52 22.98
C GLN A 105 -1.75 16.19 22.20
N ASN A 106 -0.57 15.60 21.98
CA ASN A 106 -0.22 14.49 21.07
C ASN A 106 -1.12 13.24 21.17
N HIS A 107 -1.71 12.71 20.07
CA HIS A 107 -2.33 11.36 20.08
C HIS A 107 -2.16 10.52 18.77
N ASN A 108 -2.24 9.17 18.91
CA ASN A 108 -1.93 8.08 17.95
C ASN A 108 -3.15 7.16 17.66
N PHE A 109 -3.38 6.71 16.41
CA PHE A 109 -4.57 5.95 15.92
C PHE A 109 -4.60 4.42 16.20
N SER A 110 -5.78 3.84 16.47
CA SER A 110 -6.06 2.38 16.51
C SER A 110 -7.33 1.98 15.75
N ASN A 111 -7.34 0.83 15.08
CA ASN A 111 -8.50 0.21 14.42
C ASN A 111 -8.68 -1.26 14.86
N ALA A 112 -9.62 -2.00 14.25
CA ALA A 112 -9.89 -3.41 14.60
C ALA A 112 -8.70 -4.38 14.39
N HIS A 113 -7.60 -3.90 13.81
CA HIS A 113 -6.32 -4.60 13.68
C HIS A 113 -5.23 -4.03 14.62
N GLY A 114 -5.62 -3.24 15.61
CA GLY A 114 -4.73 -2.56 16.56
C GLY A 114 -4.26 -1.19 16.09
N ILE A 115 -3.14 -0.72 16.64
CA ILE A 115 -2.54 0.57 16.29
C ILE A 115 -1.87 0.45 14.92
N ILE A 116 -2.32 1.28 13.98
CA ILE A 116 -1.72 1.40 12.65
C ILE A 116 -1.12 2.79 12.51
N THR A 117 0.18 2.86 12.24
CA THR A 117 0.86 4.12 11.92
C THR A 117 1.31 4.14 10.48
N GLY A 118 0.90 5.19 9.76
CA GLY A 118 1.47 5.56 8.48
C GLY A 118 2.80 6.27 8.70
N ASN A 119 3.91 5.56 8.62
CA ASN A 119 5.24 6.17 8.76
C ASN A 119 5.81 6.48 7.37
N CYS A 120 6.33 7.69 7.18
CA CYS A 120 6.96 8.18 5.95
C CYS A 120 6.19 7.88 4.65
N CYS A 121 5.42 8.86 4.18
CA CYS A 121 4.73 8.90 2.89
C CYS A 121 3.58 7.89 2.69
N ALA A 122 3.82 6.58 2.87
CA ALA A 122 2.79 5.55 2.83
C ALA A 122 3.19 4.20 3.44
N TYR A 123 4.33 4.06 4.15
CA TYR A 123 4.62 2.79 4.81
C TYR A 123 3.69 2.60 6.00
N GLN A 124 3.25 1.36 6.19
CA GLN A 124 2.30 1.02 7.22
C GLN A 124 2.96 0.07 8.21
N PHE A 125 2.84 0.39 9.50
CA PHE A 125 3.29 -0.47 10.58
C PHE A 125 2.12 -0.66 11.54
N SER A 126 1.88 -1.91 11.92
CA SER A 126 0.78 -2.26 12.82
C SER A 126 1.27 -2.99 14.05
N ALA A 127 0.68 -2.70 15.20
CA ALA A 127 0.76 -3.51 16.41
C ALA A 127 -0.67 -3.89 16.82
N ASN A 128 -0.92 -5.18 17.03
CA ASN A 128 -2.21 -5.70 17.48
C ASN A 128 -2.08 -6.34 18.86
N GLU A 129 -3.05 -6.10 19.74
CA GLU A 129 -3.23 -6.76 21.04
C GLU A 129 -3.11 -8.29 20.93
N ASP A 130 -3.65 -8.91 19.87
CA ASP A 130 -3.57 -10.37 19.68
C ASP A 130 -2.14 -10.89 19.45
N THR A 131 -1.25 -10.02 18.98
CA THR A 131 0.10 -10.40 18.53
C THR A 131 1.22 -9.80 19.37
N ASP A 132 0.93 -8.72 20.08
CA ASP A 132 1.87 -7.99 20.92
C ASP A 132 1.50 -8.22 22.38
N THR A 133 2.23 -9.13 23.04
CA THR A 133 1.95 -9.52 24.43
C THR A 133 2.14 -8.39 25.44
N ASN A 134 2.71 -7.24 25.02
CA ASN A 134 2.85 -6.05 25.86
C ASN A 134 2.04 -4.86 25.30
N PHE A 135 0.99 -5.12 24.53
CA PHE A 135 0.25 -4.06 23.82
C PHE A 135 -0.33 -3.02 24.77
N GLU A 136 -1.01 -3.46 25.84
CA GLU A 136 -1.60 -2.59 26.86
C GLU A 136 -0.51 -1.80 27.60
N GLU A 137 0.59 -2.45 27.98
CA GLU A 137 1.72 -1.79 28.62
C GLU A 137 2.35 -0.73 27.69
N LYS A 138 2.43 -0.99 26.38
CA LYS A 138 2.89 0.01 25.39
C LYS A 138 1.90 1.14 25.21
N LEU A 139 0.60 0.85 25.24
CA LEU A 139 -0.48 1.83 25.12
C LEU A 139 -0.47 2.82 26.28
N TYR A 140 -0.31 2.31 27.50
CA TYR A 140 -0.30 3.08 28.74
C TYR A 140 1.10 3.51 29.21
N PHE A 141 2.13 3.24 28.40
CA PHE A 141 3.53 3.53 28.72
C PHE A 141 3.99 2.97 30.07
N GLU A 142 3.48 1.80 30.45
CA GLU A 142 3.83 1.09 31.68
C GLU A 142 5.20 0.42 31.56
N ASP A 143 6.01 0.52 32.62
CA ASP A 143 7.35 -0.07 32.68
C ASP A 143 8.25 0.22 31.46
N SER A 144 8.10 1.40 30.87
CA SER A 144 8.83 1.85 29.68
C SER A 144 8.45 1.17 28.36
N HIS A 145 7.38 0.38 28.34
CA HIS A 145 6.87 -0.16 27.10
C HIS A 145 6.41 0.99 26.21
N HIS A 146 6.80 0.94 24.95
CA HIS A 146 6.38 1.89 23.94
C HIS A 146 6.42 1.19 22.59
N PHE A 147 5.63 1.69 21.65
CA PHE A 147 5.70 1.20 20.28
C PHE A 147 6.99 1.68 19.62
N THR A 148 7.82 0.74 19.14
CA THR A 148 8.85 1.04 18.15
C THR A 148 8.37 0.52 16.82
N MET A 149 7.90 1.43 15.96
CA MET A 149 7.41 1.11 14.62
C MET A 149 8.26 1.82 13.59
N GLY A 150 8.81 1.08 12.62
CA GLY A 150 9.62 1.65 11.57
C GLY A 150 10.34 0.60 10.75
N GLY A 151 10.98 1.06 9.67
CA GLY A 151 11.74 0.20 8.77
C GLY A 151 13.25 0.29 9.03
N TRP A 152 13.94 -0.85 9.03
CA TRP A 152 15.41 -0.90 9.05
C TRP A 152 16.01 -0.31 7.76
N GLN A 153 15.47 -0.74 6.63
CA GLN A 153 15.90 -0.36 5.31
C GLN A 153 14.85 -0.79 4.29
N VAL A 154 14.70 0.00 3.24
CA VAL A 154 13.91 -0.33 2.07
C VAL A 154 14.86 -0.68 0.91
N ILE A 155 14.61 -1.78 0.21
CA ILE A 155 15.21 -2.08 -1.10
C ILE A 155 14.09 -2.24 -2.12
N THR A 156 14.15 -1.47 -3.21
CA THR A 156 13.11 -1.48 -4.25
C THR A 156 13.53 -2.33 -5.45
N LEU A 157 12.61 -3.17 -5.90
CA LEU A 157 12.77 -4.04 -7.06
C LEU A 157 12.39 -3.30 -8.34
N ASN A 158 13.18 -3.50 -9.41
CA ASN A 158 12.86 -2.96 -10.73
C ASN A 158 12.05 -4.02 -11.48
N CYS A 159 10.73 -4.04 -11.25
CA CYS A 159 9.82 -5.01 -11.83
C CYS A 159 9.79 -4.96 -13.38
N PRO A 160 9.83 -3.79 -14.05
CA PRO A 160 9.95 -3.73 -15.50
C PRO A 160 11.19 -4.46 -16.01
N ARG A 161 12.34 -4.28 -15.35
CA ARG A 161 13.57 -5.00 -15.72
C ARG A 161 13.46 -6.51 -15.52
N ALA A 162 12.66 -6.97 -14.56
CA ALA A 162 12.39 -8.39 -14.42
C ALA A 162 11.65 -8.95 -15.66
N ALA A 163 10.63 -8.25 -16.14
CA ALA A 163 9.93 -8.60 -17.38
C ALA A 163 10.86 -8.54 -18.61
N TYR A 164 11.78 -7.56 -18.67
CA TYR A 164 12.75 -7.52 -19.76
C TYR A 164 13.64 -8.76 -19.81
N ARG A 165 13.89 -9.41 -18.68
CA ARG A 165 14.74 -10.62 -18.59
C ARG A 165 13.94 -11.90 -18.84
N SER A 166 12.64 -11.90 -18.55
CA SER A 166 11.77 -13.07 -18.75
C SER A 166 11.48 -13.35 -20.23
N ASN A 167 11.45 -12.32 -21.09
CA ASN A 167 11.07 -12.41 -22.50
C ASN A 167 9.69 -13.08 -22.70
N GLY A 168 8.71 -12.70 -21.88
CA GLY A 168 7.32 -13.19 -21.97
C GLY A 168 7.06 -14.55 -21.32
N ASP A 169 8.04 -15.11 -20.61
CA ASP A 169 7.92 -16.38 -19.89
C ASP A 169 7.56 -16.13 -18.41
N ASP A 170 6.37 -16.57 -17.98
CA ASP A 170 5.86 -16.39 -16.62
C ASP A 170 6.81 -16.94 -15.55
N ASP A 171 7.33 -18.14 -15.76
CA ASP A 171 8.18 -18.81 -14.76
C ASP A 171 9.51 -18.06 -14.60
N LYS A 172 10.09 -17.62 -15.72
CA LYS A 172 11.30 -16.79 -15.68
C LYS A 172 11.07 -15.42 -15.05
N LEU A 173 9.88 -14.82 -15.24
CA LEU A 173 9.53 -13.57 -14.58
C LEU A 173 9.53 -13.75 -13.06
N PHE A 174 8.84 -14.79 -12.57
CA PHE A 174 8.77 -15.07 -11.14
C PHE A 174 10.15 -15.43 -10.57
N GLU A 175 10.96 -16.19 -11.29
CA GLU A 175 12.34 -16.48 -10.90
C GLU A 175 13.17 -15.20 -10.77
N GLU A 176 13.10 -14.29 -11.75
CA GLU A 176 13.85 -13.04 -11.73
C GLU A 176 13.41 -12.11 -10.60
N LEU A 177 12.10 -12.02 -10.31
CA LEU A 177 11.60 -11.26 -9.16
C LEU A 177 12.12 -11.85 -7.84
N LYS A 178 12.08 -13.17 -7.67
CA LYS A 178 12.61 -13.87 -6.49
C LYS A 178 14.12 -13.65 -6.34
N ASN A 179 14.89 -13.72 -7.43
CA ASN A 179 16.32 -13.42 -7.42
C ASN A 179 16.63 -11.99 -6.95
N GLN A 180 15.80 -11.01 -7.34
CA GLN A 180 15.94 -9.65 -6.84
C GLN A 180 15.59 -9.54 -5.34
N MET A 181 14.60 -10.28 -4.86
CA MET A 181 14.25 -10.37 -3.42
C MET A 181 15.36 -11.03 -2.60
N ASP A 182 15.95 -12.12 -3.09
CA ASP A 182 17.11 -12.77 -2.44
C ASP A 182 18.28 -11.79 -2.32
N THR A 183 18.54 -11.02 -3.38
CA THR A 183 19.55 -9.97 -3.38
C THR A 183 19.25 -8.89 -2.34
N ALA A 184 17.98 -8.48 -2.19
CA ALA A 184 17.57 -7.54 -1.16
C ALA A 184 17.86 -8.06 0.25
N VAL A 185 17.58 -9.34 0.50
CA VAL A 185 17.89 -9.99 1.79
C VAL A 185 19.38 -10.01 2.09
N GLU A 186 20.25 -10.29 1.12
CA GLU A 186 21.69 -10.24 1.33
C GLU A 186 22.19 -8.82 1.65
N ILE A 187 21.57 -7.80 1.04
CA ILE A 187 21.83 -6.39 1.38
C ILE A 187 21.36 -6.09 2.81
N PHE A 188 20.18 -6.56 3.22
CA PHE A 188 19.67 -6.41 4.58
C PHE A 188 20.59 -7.04 5.61
N LYS A 189 21.05 -8.28 5.41
CA LYS A 189 22.04 -8.93 6.30
C LYS A 189 23.33 -8.12 6.40
N THR A 190 23.78 -7.52 5.30
CA THR A 190 24.96 -6.66 5.29
C THR A 190 24.74 -5.39 6.11
N LYS A 191 23.59 -4.73 5.94
CA LYS A 191 23.18 -3.59 6.75
C LYS A 191 23.08 -3.97 8.23
N GLN A 192 22.45 -5.09 8.56
CA GLN A 192 22.26 -5.57 9.93
C GLN A 192 23.61 -5.80 10.62
N ARG A 193 24.56 -6.48 9.96
CA ARG A 193 25.93 -6.66 10.48
C ARG A 193 26.60 -5.32 10.80
N TRP A 194 26.49 -4.34 9.90
CA TRP A 194 27.04 -3.01 10.12
C TRP A 194 26.37 -2.28 11.29
N MET A 195 25.03 -2.33 11.36
CA MET A 195 24.27 -1.66 12.42
C MET A 195 24.51 -2.29 13.79
N ASN A 196 24.69 -3.61 13.86
CA ASN A 196 25.08 -4.31 15.09
C ASN A 196 26.46 -3.83 15.58
N LEU A 197 27.43 -3.65 14.67
CA LEU A 197 28.73 -3.07 15.03
C LEU A 197 28.58 -1.62 15.53
N MET A 198 27.75 -0.80 14.88
CA MET A 198 27.50 0.57 15.31
C MET A 198 26.86 0.62 16.71
N GLN A 199 25.92 -0.27 17.02
CA GLN A 199 25.33 -0.40 18.36
C GLN A 199 26.37 -0.81 19.39
N GLN A 200 27.15 -1.86 19.12
CA GLN A 200 28.21 -2.34 20.02
C GLN A 200 29.29 -1.28 20.31
N LYS A 201 29.51 -0.36 19.37
CA LYS A 201 30.46 0.75 19.50
C LYS A 201 29.82 2.05 19.99
N ASN A 202 28.57 2.01 20.45
CA ASN A 202 27.81 3.18 20.93
C ASN A 202 27.79 4.35 19.93
N ARG A 203 27.67 4.04 18.63
CA ARG A 203 27.68 5.02 17.54
C ARG A 203 26.29 5.46 17.08
N LEU A 204 25.23 5.03 17.78
CA LEU A 204 23.83 5.38 17.50
C LEU A 204 23.19 6.13 18.68
N PRO A 205 23.81 7.20 19.21
CA PRO A 205 23.46 7.78 20.49
C PRO A 205 21.99 8.22 20.58
N PHE A 206 21.36 8.67 19.49
CA PHE A 206 19.95 9.05 19.48
C PHE A 206 18.99 7.85 19.50
N ALA A 207 19.29 6.78 18.77
CA ALA A 207 18.44 5.59 18.75
C ALA A 207 18.58 4.76 20.04
N THR A 208 19.78 4.73 20.61
CA THR A 208 20.07 3.96 21.83
C THR A 208 19.95 4.79 23.12
N GLN A 209 19.44 6.03 23.01
CA GLN A 209 19.17 6.87 24.18
C GLN A 209 18.17 6.17 25.09
N ARG A 210 18.38 6.30 26.41
CA ARG A 210 17.52 5.71 27.43
C ARG A 210 16.82 6.85 28.17
N PRO A 211 15.69 7.37 27.65
CA PRO A 211 14.97 8.45 28.31
C PRO A 211 14.55 8.03 29.72
N LYS A 212 14.43 9.01 30.61
CA LYS A 212 14.02 8.75 31.99
C LYS A 212 12.52 8.48 32.07
N ASP A 213 12.16 7.63 33.00
CA ASP A 213 10.78 7.44 33.41
C ASP A 213 10.18 8.70 34.02
N PRO A 214 9.03 9.22 33.52
CA PRO A 214 8.37 10.36 34.15
C PRO A 214 7.79 10.04 35.54
N ASN A 215 7.42 8.79 35.80
CA ASN A 215 6.87 8.29 37.06
C ASN A 215 7.96 7.87 38.06
N THR A 216 9.08 7.29 37.61
CA THR A 216 10.14 6.76 38.50
C THR A 216 11.49 7.48 38.43
N GLY A 217 11.77 8.24 37.37
CA GLY A 217 13.03 8.98 37.18
C GLY A 217 14.22 8.15 36.68
N GLU A 218 14.08 6.83 36.57
CA GLU A 218 15.17 5.92 36.19
C GLU A 218 15.38 5.84 34.66
N PRO A 219 16.63 5.63 34.17
CA PRO A 219 16.90 5.40 32.76
C PRO A 219 16.20 4.13 32.25
N ARG A 220 15.41 4.27 31.19
CA ARG A 220 14.54 3.20 30.67
C ARG A 220 15.16 2.35 29.54
N LYS A 221 14.34 1.51 28.89
CA LYS A 221 14.63 0.86 27.60
C LYS A 221 15.08 1.91 26.54
N PRO A 222 15.89 1.52 25.54
CA PRO A 222 16.24 2.40 24.43
C PRO A 222 15.01 3.02 23.77
N ALA A 223 15.11 4.28 23.36
CA ALA A 223 14.03 5.03 22.71
C ALA A 223 13.60 4.43 21.36
N ALA A 224 14.47 3.65 20.73
CA ALA A 224 14.12 2.81 19.60
C ALA A 224 14.58 1.37 19.86
N ASP A 225 13.63 0.45 19.95
CA ASP A 225 13.91 -0.98 19.92
C ASP A 225 14.16 -1.44 18.47
N LEU A 226 15.44 -1.45 18.10
CA LEU A 226 15.88 -1.83 16.77
C LEU A 226 15.53 -3.28 16.40
N SER A 227 15.17 -4.14 17.36
CA SER A 227 14.71 -5.50 17.08
C SER A 227 13.26 -5.56 16.57
N GLN A 228 12.47 -4.51 16.78
CA GLN A 228 11.08 -4.40 16.31
C GLN A 228 10.95 -3.71 14.95
N LEU A 229 12.06 -3.29 14.34
CA LEU A 229 12.05 -2.66 13.02
C LEU A 229 11.95 -3.71 11.91
N VAL A 230 11.17 -3.40 10.88
CA VAL A 230 10.86 -4.30 9.77
C VAL A 230 11.78 -4.04 8.58
N TRP A 231 12.15 -5.07 7.83
CA TRP A 231 12.85 -4.92 6.55
C TRP A 231 11.83 -4.79 5.43
N THR A 232 12.03 -3.87 4.50
CA THR A 232 11.00 -3.61 3.49
C THR A 232 11.50 -3.88 2.09
N ILE A 233 10.82 -4.78 1.39
CA ILE A 233 11.00 -4.99 -0.04
C ILE A 233 9.94 -4.15 -0.75
N GLY A 234 10.41 -3.13 -1.47
CA GLY A 234 9.56 -2.24 -2.24
C GLY A 234 9.39 -2.71 -3.69
N VAL A 235 8.21 -2.49 -4.28
CA VAL A 235 7.99 -2.70 -5.72
C VAL A 235 7.81 -1.40 -6.48
N LEU A 236 8.17 -1.40 -7.76
CA LEU A 236 8.03 -0.26 -8.67
C LEU A 236 7.80 -0.73 -10.10
N GLY A 237 6.87 -0.09 -10.81
CA GLY A 237 6.63 -0.34 -12.23
C GLY A 237 5.85 -1.61 -12.50
N ILE A 238 4.89 -1.98 -11.63
CA ILE A 238 4.07 -3.17 -11.85
C ILE A 238 3.24 -3.03 -13.13
N ASN A 239 2.65 -1.86 -13.38
CA ASN A 239 1.97 -1.62 -14.66
C ASN A 239 2.92 -1.81 -15.86
N ASP A 240 4.11 -1.26 -15.80
CA ASP A 240 5.04 -1.29 -16.95
C ASP A 240 5.65 -2.69 -17.14
N MET A 241 5.83 -3.44 -16.06
CA MET A 241 6.16 -4.87 -16.08
C MET A 241 5.05 -5.67 -16.78
N VAL A 242 3.79 -5.47 -16.38
CA VAL A 242 2.65 -6.19 -16.98
C VAL A 242 2.46 -5.78 -18.45
N HIS A 243 2.59 -4.50 -18.76
CA HIS A 243 2.50 -4.00 -20.14
C HIS A 243 3.56 -4.65 -21.03
N HIS A 244 4.83 -4.70 -20.59
CA HIS A 244 5.88 -5.36 -21.38
C HIS A 244 5.64 -6.87 -21.50
N HIS A 245 5.19 -7.53 -20.44
CA HIS A 245 5.07 -8.99 -20.39
C HIS A 245 3.85 -9.52 -21.13
N THR A 246 2.72 -8.81 -21.07
CA THR A 246 1.42 -9.24 -21.60
C THR A 246 0.98 -8.47 -22.85
N GLY A 247 1.57 -7.30 -23.11
CA GLY A 247 1.15 -6.38 -24.17
C GLY A 247 0.02 -5.43 -23.78
N GLU A 248 -0.56 -5.58 -22.58
CA GLU A 248 -1.68 -4.76 -22.11
C GLU A 248 -1.41 -4.18 -20.71
N GLN A 249 -1.82 -2.93 -20.50
CA GLN A 249 -1.71 -2.21 -19.24
C GLN A 249 -2.81 -2.62 -18.26
N LEU A 250 -2.64 -2.27 -16.98
CA LEU A 250 -3.61 -2.62 -15.93
C LEU A 250 -5.04 -2.13 -16.20
N HIS A 251 -5.18 -1.02 -16.94
CA HIS A 251 -6.48 -0.42 -17.22
C HIS A 251 -7.08 -0.85 -18.56
N GLU A 252 -6.35 -1.62 -19.36
CA GLU A 252 -6.76 -2.07 -20.69
C GLU A 252 -7.46 -3.43 -20.62
N SER A 253 -7.04 -4.30 -19.70
CA SER A 253 -7.52 -5.68 -19.62
C SER A 253 -7.66 -6.20 -18.19
N ASP A 254 -8.76 -6.89 -17.91
CA ASP A 254 -8.95 -7.59 -16.63
C ASP A 254 -7.92 -8.71 -16.43
N ASP A 255 -7.43 -9.31 -17.52
CA ASP A 255 -6.39 -10.34 -17.46
C ASP A 255 -5.04 -9.74 -17.04
N SER A 256 -4.71 -8.51 -17.47
CA SER A 256 -3.55 -7.77 -16.97
C SER A 256 -3.63 -7.51 -15.47
N VAL A 257 -4.82 -7.17 -14.96
CA VAL A 257 -5.04 -6.99 -13.51
C VAL A 257 -4.87 -8.32 -12.77
N ARG A 258 -5.44 -9.42 -13.27
CA ARG A 258 -5.29 -10.76 -12.67
C ARG A 258 -3.83 -11.20 -12.65
N PHE A 259 -3.10 -10.96 -13.74
CA PHE A 259 -1.67 -11.27 -13.84
C PHE A 259 -0.83 -10.47 -12.84
N ALA A 260 -1.11 -9.16 -12.70
CA ALA A 260 -0.46 -8.32 -11.70
C ALA A 260 -0.71 -8.82 -10.28
N ILE A 261 -1.97 -9.16 -9.94
CA ILE A 261 -2.35 -9.69 -8.63
C ILE A 261 -1.64 -11.02 -8.34
N ARG A 262 -1.64 -11.94 -9.31
CA ARG A 262 -0.91 -13.21 -9.20
C ARG A 262 0.57 -12.97 -8.93
N THR A 263 1.19 -12.06 -9.68
CA THR A 263 2.61 -11.73 -9.52
C THR A 263 2.91 -11.16 -8.13
N MET A 264 2.12 -10.19 -7.68
CA MET A 264 2.29 -9.58 -6.36
C MET A 264 2.07 -10.60 -5.23
N ALA A 265 1.09 -11.50 -5.37
CA ALA A 265 0.84 -12.54 -4.38
C ALA A 265 1.94 -13.61 -4.32
N GLU A 266 2.55 -13.96 -5.47
CA GLU A 266 3.73 -14.83 -5.50
C GLU A 266 4.92 -14.20 -4.78
N MET A 267 5.15 -12.90 -4.99
CA MET A 267 6.19 -12.14 -4.28
C MET A 267 5.91 -12.09 -2.78
N GLU A 268 4.67 -11.84 -2.38
CA GLU A 268 4.26 -11.81 -0.97
C GLU A 268 4.43 -13.17 -0.27
N ASN A 269 4.02 -14.25 -0.93
CA ASN A 269 4.27 -15.60 -0.43
C ASN A 269 5.76 -15.93 -0.31
N TYR A 270 6.58 -15.41 -1.22
CA TYR A 270 8.03 -15.58 -1.17
C TYR A 270 8.68 -14.73 -0.07
N ALA A 271 8.20 -13.51 0.16
CA ALA A 271 8.64 -12.67 1.29
C ALA A 271 8.47 -13.44 2.61
N ARG A 272 7.30 -14.05 2.84
CA ARG A 272 7.03 -14.88 4.03
C ARG A 272 7.93 -16.11 4.15
N GLN A 273 8.38 -16.68 3.03
CA GLN A 273 9.36 -17.76 3.06
C GLN A 273 10.74 -17.23 3.49
N LEU A 274 11.16 -16.08 2.95
CA LEU A 274 12.40 -15.42 3.32
C LEU A 274 12.40 -15.00 4.79
N GLU A 275 11.27 -14.54 5.33
CA GLU A 275 11.12 -14.21 6.75
C GLU A 275 11.47 -15.40 7.64
N LYS A 276 10.84 -16.55 7.37
CA LYS A 276 11.07 -17.80 8.11
C LYS A 276 12.50 -18.32 7.93
N GLN A 277 13.01 -18.27 6.70
CA GLN A 277 14.34 -18.77 6.36
C GLN A 277 15.45 -17.97 7.04
N HIS A 278 15.26 -16.66 7.20
CA HIS A 278 16.29 -15.75 7.68
C HIS A 278 16.03 -15.19 9.07
N ASN A 279 14.87 -15.49 9.67
CA ASN A 279 14.44 -14.95 10.96
C ASN A 279 14.52 -13.42 10.97
N MET A 280 13.86 -12.81 9.99
CA MET A 280 13.78 -11.36 9.77
C MET A 280 12.33 -11.01 9.41
N ASP A 281 11.75 -9.99 10.01
CA ASP A 281 10.43 -9.50 9.62
C ASP A 281 10.58 -8.71 8.30
N ILE A 282 9.91 -9.15 7.24
CA ILE A 282 10.02 -8.62 5.87
C ILE A 282 8.63 -8.27 5.36
N ALA A 283 8.38 -6.98 5.18
CA ALA A 283 7.14 -6.49 4.58
C ALA A 283 7.31 -6.20 3.08
N LEU A 284 6.30 -6.55 2.28
CA LEU A 284 6.21 -6.14 0.89
C LEU A 284 5.44 -4.82 0.81
N ALA A 285 6.03 -3.82 0.16
CA ALA A 285 5.46 -2.47 0.14
C ALA A 285 5.48 -1.83 -1.24
N ARG A 286 4.62 -0.83 -1.43
CA ARG A 286 4.76 0.12 -2.53
C ARG A 286 5.76 1.22 -2.13
N THR A 287 6.85 1.37 -2.87
CA THR A 287 7.84 2.42 -2.60
C THR A 287 7.26 3.82 -2.86
N PRO A 288 7.44 4.81 -1.97
CA PRO A 288 7.26 6.22 -2.29
C PRO A 288 8.39 6.67 -3.23
N ALA A 289 8.25 6.35 -4.51
CA ALA A 289 9.34 6.43 -5.49
C ALA A 289 9.44 7.82 -6.11
N GLU A 290 9.93 8.80 -5.35
CA GLU A 290 10.13 10.17 -5.85
C GLU A 290 11.19 10.27 -6.93
N SER A 291 12.36 9.70 -6.65
CA SER A 291 13.49 9.64 -7.58
C SER A 291 13.63 8.27 -8.25
N THR A 292 13.16 7.21 -7.60
CA THR A 292 13.37 5.83 -8.05
C THR A 292 12.70 5.56 -9.41
N VAL A 293 11.51 6.14 -9.67
CA VAL A 293 10.79 5.97 -10.95
C VAL A 293 11.63 6.44 -12.14
N GLN A 294 12.29 7.59 -12.02
CA GLN A 294 13.19 8.13 -13.03
C GLN A 294 14.49 7.34 -13.07
N ARG A 295 15.07 7.04 -11.90
CA ARG A 295 16.35 6.32 -11.82
C ARG A 295 16.30 4.97 -12.53
N PHE A 296 15.21 4.21 -12.36
CA PHE A 296 15.03 2.93 -13.03
C PHE A 296 14.82 3.10 -14.53
N ALA A 297 13.91 3.99 -14.95
CA ALA A 297 13.68 4.27 -16.37
C ALA A 297 14.98 4.70 -17.08
N VAL A 298 15.71 5.66 -16.50
CA VAL A 298 17.00 6.13 -17.02
C VAL A 298 18.05 5.02 -17.04
N SER A 299 18.14 4.21 -15.98
CA SER A 299 19.09 3.09 -15.93
C SER A 299 18.82 2.07 -17.03
N ASP A 300 17.56 1.76 -17.31
CA ASP A 300 17.17 0.86 -18.38
C ASP A 300 17.42 1.46 -19.78
N LEU A 301 17.07 2.73 -19.99
CA LEU A 301 17.31 3.43 -21.26
C LEU A 301 18.81 3.56 -21.59
N LEU A 302 19.67 3.70 -20.58
CA LEU A 302 21.12 3.77 -20.79
C LEU A 302 21.74 2.38 -21.04
N ASN A 303 21.13 1.31 -20.53
CA ASN A 303 21.64 -0.04 -20.68
C ASN A 303 21.33 -0.60 -22.07
N GLN A 304 22.36 -0.93 -22.86
CA GLN A 304 22.20 -1.45 -24.23
C GLN A 304 21.31 -2.70 -24.31
N LYS A 305 21.29 -3.55 -23.27
CA LYS A 305 20.47 -4.79 -23.26
C LYS A 305 18.98 -4.53 -23.05
N PHE A 306 18.63 -3.43 -22.37
CA PHE A 306 17.26 -3.14 -21.95
C PHE A 306 16.67 -1.92 -22.65
N ARG A 307 17.50 -1.11 -23.30
CA ARG A 307 17.11 0.16 -23.91
C ARG A 307 15.90 0.05 -24.80
N ASP A 308 15.87 -0.93 -25.70
CA ASP A 308 14.78 -1.03 -26.68
C ASP A 308 13.47 -1.46 -26.02
N LYS A 309 13.53 -2.41 -25.09
CA LYS A 309 12.39 -2.84 -24.26
C LYS A 309 11.86 -1.71 -23.37
N ALA A 310 12.76 -0.93 -22.79
CA ALA A 310 12.40 0.20 -21.94
C ALA A 310 11.68 1.30 -22.72
N LYS A 311 12.11 1.59 -23.96
CA LYS A 311 11.43 2.58 -24.82
C LYS A 311 9.95 2.27 -25.05
N GLU A 312 9.55 1.00 -24.97
CA GLU A 312 8.17 0.57 -25.21
C GLU A 312 7.23 0.94 -24.05
N VAL A 313 7.76 1.06 -22.83
CA VAL A 313 6.92 1.20 -21.62
C VAL A 313 7.25 2.40 -20.74
N VAL A 314 8.40 3.07 -20.92
CA VAL A 314 8.69 4.32 -20.20
C VAL A 314 7.67 5.40 -20.55
N ARG A 315 7.28 6.18 -19.54
CA ARG A 315 6.33 7.30 -19.67
C ARG A 315 7.06 8.64 -19.71
N GLY A 316 6.28 9.68 -20.01
CA GLY A 316 6.75 11.05 -20.11
C GLY A 316 7.33 11.41 -21.48
N ASP A 317 8.08 12.52 -21.53
CA ASP A 317 8.65 13.03 -22.77
C ASP A 317 9.97 12.33 -23.12
N TYR A 318 9.84 11.15 -23.74
CA TYR A 318 10.98 10.37 -24.20
C TYR A 318 11.84 11.13 -25.23
N GLN A 319 11.25 11.97 -26.09
CA GLN A 319 12.02 12.69 -27.11
C GLN A 319 12.96 13.69 -26.46
N LYS A 320 12.44 14.52 -25.54
CA LYS A 320 13.27 15.45 -24.75
C LYS A 320 14.30 14.69 -23.92
N ALA A 321 13.91 13.61 -23.24
CA ALA A 321 14.83 12.80 -22.46
C ALA A 321 15.97 12.20 -23.32
N LYS A 322 15.68 11.69 -24.52
CA LYS A 322 16.66 11.12 -25.44
C LYS A 322 17.77 12.12 -25.81
N HIS A 323 17.42 13.39 -26.00
CA HIS A 323 18.41 14.45 -26.23
C HIS A 323 19.24 14.76 -24.98
N GLN A 324 18.61 14.80 -23.81
CA GLN A 324 19.25 15.16 -22.54
C GLN A 324 20.12 14.04 -21.93
N LEU A 325 19.76 12.76 -22.14
CA LEU A 325 20.40 11.58 -21.56
C LEU A 325 21.88 11.42 -21.90
N LYS A 326 22.41 12.18 -22.87
CA LYS A 326 23.86 12.22 -23.15
C LYS A 326 24.64 12.83 -21.98
N ASN A 327 24.11 13.90 -21.38
CA ASN A 327 24.83 14.73 -20.41
C ASN A 327 24.09 14.89 -19.08
N ASN A 328 22.80 14.54 -19.02
CA ASN A 328 21.96 14.67 -17.83
C ASN A 328 21.29 13.33 -17.47
N ARG A 329 20.92 13.16 -16.21
CA ARG A 329 20.15 12.03 -15.70
C ARG A 329 18.81 12.46 -15.11
N ASP A 330 18.65 13.74 -14.79
CA ASP A 330 17.37 14.32 -14.43
C ASP A 330 16.63 14.73 -15.71
N VAL A 331 15.74 13.85 -16.18
CA VAL A 331 15.06 13.92 -17.47
C VAL A 331 13.58 13.58 -17.33
N PRO A 332 12.69 14.05 -18.23
CA PRO A 332 11.24 13.93 -18.07
C PRO A 332 10.71 12.54 -18.46
N VAL A 333 11.30 11.46 -17.95
CA VAL A 333 10.82 10.08 -18.14
C VAL A 333 10.77 9.32 -16.83
N TYR A 334 9.78 8.44 -16.71
CA TYR A 334 9.54 7.67 -15.50
C TYR A 334 8.81 6.35 -15.78
N TYR A 335 8.88 5.44 -14.82
CA TYR A 335 7.95 4.30 -14.72
C TYR A 335 6.78 4.63 -13.80
N THR A 336 5.66 3.93 -13.97
CA THR A 336 4.50 4.02 -13.09
C THR A 336 4.88 3.59 -11.66
N ASN A 337 4.44 4.37 -10.68
CA ASN A 337 4.81 4.15 -9.29
C ASN A 337 4.12 2.90 -8.71
N GLY A 338 4.89 1.98 -8.15
CA GLY A 338 4.38 0.79 -7.47
C GLY A 338 3.34 0.00 -8.28
N THR A 339 2.14 -0.14 -7.71
CA THR A 339 0.98 -0.86 -8.25
C THR A 339 -0.09 0.07 -8.84
N HIS A 340 0.20 1.36 -9.03
CA HIS A 340 -0.78 2.32 -9.54
C HIS A 340 -1.17 2.00 -10.98
N VAL A 341 -2.41 2.38 -11.31
CA VAL A 341 -2.78 2.61 -12.71
C VAL A 341 -1.99 3.82 -13.20
N PRO A 342 -1.49 3.86 -14.45
CA PRO A 342 -0.78 5.01 -14.97
C PRO A 342 -1.49 6.33 -14.73
N VAL A 343 -0.74 7.38 -14.39
CA VAL A 343 -1.31 8.69 -14.03
C VAL A 343 -2.06 9.34 -15.19
N ASP A 344 -1.64 9.03 -16.42
CA ASP A 344 -2.17 9.49 -17.70
C ASP A 344 -3.28 8.60 -18.26
N ALA A 345 -3.61 7.48 -17.61
CA ALA A 345 -4.63 6.57 -18.09
C ALA A 345 -6.00 7.26 -18.18
N ASP A 346 -6.60 7.23 -19.38
CA ASP A 346 -7.92 7.77 -19.64
C ASP A 346 -9.03 6.82 -19.18
N VAL A 347 -9.17 6.67 -17.86
CA VAL A 347 -10.20 5.85 -17.21
C VAL A 347 -10.97 6.66 -16.18
N SER A 348 -12.20 6.25 -15.91
CA SER A 348 -13.01 6.87 -14.86
C SER A 348 -12.39 6.65 -13.49
N LEU A 349 -12.70 7.54 -12.54
CA LEU A 349 -12.24 7.44 -11.16
C LEU A 349 -12.67 6.12 -10.53
N GLY A 350 -13.91 5.71 -10.76
CA GLY A 350 -14.43 4.42 -10.28
C GLY A 350 -13.65 3.22 -10.82
N LYS A 351 -13.26 3.22 -12.11
CA LYS A 351 -12.43 2.16 -12.69
C LYS A 351 -11.02 2.16 -12.09
N ARG A 352 -10.40 3.33 -11.90
CA ARG A 352 -9.09 3.45 -11.23
C ARG A 352 -9.14 2.90 -9.81
N ILE A 353 -10.11 3.34 -9.01
CA ILE A 353 -10.31 2.86 -7.63
C ILE A 353 -10.51 1.33 -7.62
N ASN A 354 -11.36 0.82 -8.51
CA ASN A 354 -11.62 -0.62 -8.64
C ASN A 354 -10.36 -1.41 -9.04
N ILE A 355 -9.39 -0.85 -9.75
CA ILE A 355 -8.13 -1.56 -10.02
C ILE A 355 -7.19 -1.46 -8.82
N GLU A 356 -6.94 -0.24 -8.32
CA GLU A 356 -5.89 0.01 -7.32
C GLU A 356 -6.22 -0.59 -5.94
N HIS A 357 -7.49 -0.61 -5.52
CA HIS A 357 -7.84 -1.16 -4.19
C HIS A 357 -7.50 -2.66 -4.06
N LYS A 358 -7.43 -3.40 -5.18
CA LYS A 358 -7.15 -4.85 -5.17
C LYS A 358 -5.73 -5.17 -4.67
N PHE A 359 -4.82 -4.21 -4.71
CA PHE A 359 -3.44 -4.40 -4.27
C PHE A 359 -3.23 -4.13 -2.78
N PHE A 360 -4.12 -3.37 -2.11
CA PHE A 360 -3.96 -3.02 -0.69
C PHE A 360 -3.81 -4.24 0.23
N PRO A 361 -4.59 -5.32 0.09
CA PRO A 361 -4.42 -6.52 0.92
C PRO A 361 -3.11 -7.28 0.67
N ILE A 362 -2.40 -7.00 -0.43
CA ILE A 362 -1.19 -7.73 -0.84
C ILE A 362 0.07 -7.02 -0.35
N VAL A 363 0.05 -5.68 -0.24
CA VAL A 363 1.22 -4.88 0.20
C VAL A 363 1.05 -4.43 1.64
N ASP A 364 1.29 -5.34 2.59
CA ASP A 364 1.13 -5.10 4.02
C ASP A 364 2.12 -4.06 4.59
N GLY A 365 3.25 -3.83 3.91
CA GLY A 365 4.21 -2.78 4.24
C GLY A 365 3.77 -1.37 3.84
N GLY A 366 2.63 -1.21 3.17
CA GLY A 366 1.97 0.08 2.94
C GLY A 366 1.75 0.47 1.48
N ASN A 367 0.62 1.14 1.26
CA ASN A 367 0.15 1.62 -0.03
C ASN A 367 -0.60 2.96 0.12
N ILE A 368 -0.73 3.71 -0.97
CA ILE A 368 -1.54 4.93 -1.02
C ILE A 368 -2.24 4.99 -2.38
N MET A 369 -3.51 5.38 -2.40
CA MET A 369 -4.23 5.69 -3.63
C MET A 369 -4.36 7.22 -3.79
N HIS A 370 -4.12 7.73 -5.00
CA HIS A 370 -4.21 9.15 -5.29
C HIS A 370 -5.47 9.50 -6.09
N ILE A 371 -6.19 10.52 -5.62
CA ILE A 371 -7.34 11.09 -6.31
C ILE A 371 -6.99 12.54 -6.67
N TRP A 372 -6.63 12.77 -7.92
CA TRP A 372 -6.24 14.08 -8.44
C TRP A 372 -7.49 14.89 -8.79
N LEU A 373 -7.75 15.95 -8.02
CA LEU A 373 -8.92 16.80 -8.24
C LEU A 373 -8.65 17.76 -9.40
N GLY A 374 -9.53 17.75 -10.40
CA GLY A 374 -9.52 18.72 -11.49
C GLY A 374 -10.17 20.06 -11.10
N GLU A 375 -11.04 20.03 -10.09
CA GLU A 375 -11.77 21.21 -9.66
C GLU A 375 -10.94 22.13 -8.75
N SER A 376 -11.13 23.44 -8.92
CA SER A 376 -10.59 24.44 -8.02
C SER A 376 -11.27 24.42 -6.64
N SER A 377 -12.52 23.95 -6.54
CA SER A 377 -13.30 23.92 -5.30
C SER A 377 -14.22 22.69 -5.26
N PRO A 378 -13.73 21.53 -4.80
CA PRO A 378 -14.53 20.31 -4.73
C PRO A 378 -15.72 20.47 -3.78
N ASN A 379 -16.85 19.86 -4.13
CA ASN A 379 -18.05 19.83 -3.31
C ASN A 379 -17.82 19.00 -2.02
N PRO A 380 -17.92 19.58 -0.81
CA PRO A 380 -17.70 18.84 0.44
C PRO A 380 -18.61 17.62 0.61
N GLN A 381 -19.86 17.70 0.17
CA GLN A 381 -20.82 16.59 0.23
C GLN A 381 -20.43 15.47 -0.75
N GLY A 382 -19.96 15.82 -1.94
CA GLY A 382 -19.43 14.86 -2.92
C GLY A 382 -18.21 14.13 -2.41
N MET A 383 -17.23 14.87 -1.87
CA MET A 383 -16.04 14.28 -1.24
C MET A 383 -16.40 13.36 -0.08
N ARG A 384 -17.35 13.75 0.78
CA ARG A 384 -17.83 12.88 1.86
C ARG A 384 -18.45 11.60 1.30
N SER A 385 -19.36 11.72 0.34
CA SER A 385 -20.02 10.56 -0.28
C SER A 385 -19.00 9.61 -0.92
N LEU A 386 -18.04 10.13 -1.67
CA LEU A 386 -16.97 9.33 -2.28
C LEU A 386 -16.09 8.67 -1.22
N THR A 387 -15.72 9.39 -0.17
CA THR A 387 -14.95 8.84 0.97
C THR A 387 -15.70 7.68 1.61
N GLU A 388 -16.99 7.84 1.90
CA GLU A 388 -17.82 6.76 2.45
C GLU A 388 -17.91 5.57 1.49
N LYS A 389 -18.06 5.81 0.17
CA LYS A 389 -18.10 4.75 -0.84
C LYS A 389 -16.79 3.98 -0.90
N ILE A 390 -15.65 4.66 -0.89
CA ILE A 390 -14.31 4.03 -0.89
C ILE A 390 -14.16 3.20 0.39
N SER A 391 -14.42 3.77 1.55
CA SER A 391 -14.22 3.10 2.84
C SER A 391 -15.16 1.90 3.05
N LYS A 392 -16.41 1.97 2.56
CA LYS A 392 -17.40 0.89 2.75
C LYS A 392 -17.28 -0.23 1.71
N ASN A 393 -16.83 0.08 0.49
CA ASN A 393 -16.91 -0.85 -0.66
C ASN A 393 -15.56 -1.29 -1.22
N THR A 394 -14.45 -0.79 -0.69
CA THR A 394 -13.11 -1.12 -1.18
C THR A 394 -12.19 -1.60 -0.05
N GLN A 395 -10.96 -1.99 -0.41
CA GLN A 395 -9.93 -2.40 0.53
C GLN A 395 -8.88 -1.29 0.74
N ALA A 396 -9.15 -0.07 0.24
CA ALA A 396 -8.20 1.02 0.33
C ALA A 396 -8.05 1.47 1.79
N GLY A 397 -6.92 1.16 2.41
CA GLY A 397 -6.59 1.58 3.78
C GLY A 397 -6.04 3.00 3.88
N TYR A 398 -5.57 3.58 2.77
CA TYR A 398 -5.00 4.92 2.74
C TYR A 398 -5.13 5.55 1.36
N PHE A 399 -5.79 6.71 1.29
CA PHE A 399 -5.97 7.47 0.06
C PHE A 399 -5.96 8.97 0.33
N ALA A 400 -5.62 9.75 -0.70
CA ALA A 400 -5.54 11.20 -0.60
C ALA A 400 -6.22 11.89 -1.79
N TYR A 401 -7.09 12.83 -1.48
CA TYR A 401 -7.50 13.87 -2.42
C TYR A 401 -6.35 14.88 -2.56
N THR A 402 -5.94 15.14 -3.79
CA THR A 402 -4.92 16.14 -4.07
C THR A 402 -5.53 17.28 -4.87
N LYS A 403 -5.40 18.47 -4.30
CA LYS A 403 -5.70 19.74 -4.94
C LYS A 403 -4.39 20.43 -5.27
N ASP A 404 -4.19 20.76 -6.54
CA ASP A 404 -3.05 21.56 -6.97
C ASP A 404 -3.26 23.03 -6.61
N MET A 405 -2.19 23.71 -6.19
CA MET A 405 -2.24 25.11 -5.78
C MET A 405 -1.12 25.91 -6.44
N THR A 406 -1.39 27.17 -6.74
CA THR A 406 -0.42 28.18 -7.18
C THR A 406 -0.16 29.12 -6.01
N ILE A 407 1.12 29.42 -5.74
CA ILE A 407 1.57 30.39 -4.74
C ILE A 407 2.29 31.53 -5.47
N CYS A 408 1.85 32.76 -5.28
CA CYS A 408 2.58 33.91 -5.78
C CYS A 408 3.73 34.29 -4.84
N ASN A 409 4.94 34.44 -5.38
CA ASN A 409 6.12 34.81 -4.60
C ASN A 409 6.22 36.32 -4.32
N ASN A 410 5.32 37.13 -4.89
CA ASN A 410 5.33 38.59 -4.70
C ASN A 410 4.34 39.06 -3.63
N ASP A 411 3.10 38.57 -3.66
CA ASP A 411 2.03 38.97 -2.74
C ASP A 411 1.56 37.83 -1.82
N TYR A 412 2.15 36.64 -1.94
CA TYR A 412 1.85 35.44 -1.15
C TYR A 412 0.42 34.92 -1.29
N ASN A 413 -0.30 35.36 -2.33
CA ASN A 413 -1.63 34.85 -2.61
C ASN A 413 -1.57 33.37 -3.03
N VAL A 414 -2.50 32.56 -2.48
CA VAL A 414 -2.62 31.14 -2.79
C VAL A 414 -3.90 30.91 -3.58
N GLU A 415 -3.77 30.30 -4.74
CA GLU A 415 -4.85 30.04 -5.66
C GLU A 415 -4.99 28.56 -5.97
N SER A 416 -6.20 28.15 -6.33
CA SER A 416 -6.47 26.77 -6.72
C SER A 416 -6.12 26.54 -8.19
N GLY A 417 -5.60 25.37 -8.50
CA GLY A 417 -5.11 25.00 -9.82
C GLY A 417 -3.67 25.45 -10.06
N LEU A 418 -3.14 25.07 -11.24
CA LEU A 418 -1.83 25.47 -11.73
C LEU A 418 -2.04 26.66 -12.69
N LYS A 419 -1.73 27.87 -12.25
CA LYS A 419 -1.91 29.12 -12.99
C LYS A 419 -0.55 29.74 -13.29
N ASP A 420 -0.34 30.22 -14.50
CA ASP A 420 0.92 30.87 -14.89
C ASP A 420 1.03 32.31 -14.36
N THR A 421 -0.06 32.87 -13.83
CA THR A 421 -0.10 34.27 -13.38
C THR A 421 -1.01 34.40 -12.16
N CYS A 422 -0.56 35.16 -11.15
CA CYS A 422 -1.35 35.48 -9.97
C CYS A 422 -2.54 36.36 -10.35
N SER A 423 -3.76 35.95 -10.00
CA SER A 423 -4.98 36.71 -10.30
C SER A 423 -5.11 37.97 -9.43
N SER A 424 -4.35 38.07 -8.34
CA SER A 424 -4.40 39.22 -7.42
C SER A 424 -3.50 40.37 -7.88
N CYS A 425 -2.22 40.12 -8.16
CA CYS A 425 -1.25 41.15 -8.56
C CYS A 425 -0.79 41.10 -10.02
N GLY A 426 -1.20 40.09 -10.81
CA GLY A 426 -0.77 39.93 -12.21
C GLY A 426 0.67 39.43 -12.38
N SER A 427 1.35 39.01 -11.31
CA SER A 427 2.73 38.52 -11.37
C SER A 427 2.82 37.12 -11.98
N GLN A 428 3.84 36.88 -12.80
CA GLN A 428 4.24 35.55 -13.29
C GLN A 428 5.27 34.87 -12.37
N ASN A 429 5.71 35.54 -11.31
CA ASN A 429 6.59 34.95 -10.30
C ASN A 429 5.76 34.08 -9.35
N VAL A 430 5.42 32.89 -9.82
CA VAL A 430 4.60 31.91 -9.09
C VAL A 430 5.35 30.58 -8.95
N ASP A 431 5.05 29.86 -7.89
CA ASP A 431 5.42 28.44 -7.72
C ASP A 431 4.13 27.63 -7.51
N TYR A 432 4.24 26.31 -7.53
CA TYR A 432 3.11 25.41 -7.37
C TYR A 432 3.33 24.48 -6.18
N ILE A 433 2.27 24.19 -5.43
CA ILE A 433 2.23 23.11 -4.45
C ILE A 433 1.34 22.00 -4.98
N SER A 434 1.89 20.79 -5.02
CA SER A 434 1.14 19.58 -5.32
C SER A 434 1.68 18.42 -4.49
N ARG A 435 1.01 17.27 -4.54
CA ARG A 435 1.49 16.04 -3.88
C ARG A 435 2.42 15.29 -4.83
N VAL A 436 3.67 15.11 -4.43
CA VAL A 436 4.69 14.43 -5.25
C VAL A 436 4.52 12.92 -5.20
N THR A 437 4.51 12.35 -4.00
CA THR A 437 4.19 10.96 -3.69
C THR A 437 3.27 10.94 -2.48
N GLY A 438 3.80 10.97 -1.26
CA GLY A 438 3.01 10.92 -0.03
C GLY A 438 2.65 12.28 0.57
N TYR A 439 3.35 13.36 0.23
CA TYR A 439 3.22 14.68 0.88
C TYR A 439 3.19 15.84 -0.12
N LEU A 440 2.73 17.00 0.35
CA LEU A 440 2.70 18.25 -0.42
C LEU A 440 4.08 18.91 -0.43
N GLN A 441 4.54 19.32 -1.61
CA GLN A 441 5.83 19.99 -1.78
C GLN A 441 5.75 21.00 -2.92
N ALA A 442 6.61 22.02 -2.87
CA ALA A 442 6.86 22.92 -3.98
C ALA A 442 7.38 22.17 -5.22
N VAL A 443 6.70 22.37 -6.36
CA VAL A 443 7.01 21.72 -7.63
C VAL A 443 8.34 22.19 -8.19
N SER A 444 8.77 23.41 -7.88
CA SER A 444 10.11 23.91 -8.19
C SER A 444 11.23 22.98 -7.68
N GLY A 445 11.02 22.31 -6.54
CA GLY A 445 11.96 21.37 -5.94
C GLY A 445 11.88 19.94 -6.48
N TRP A 446 10.97 19.65 -7.42
CA TRP A 446 10.80 18.31 -7.97
C TRP A 446 11.84 18.02 -9.06
N ASN A 447 12.15 16.74 -9.25
CA ASN A 447 12.91 16.30 -10.42
C ASN A 447 12.06 16.38 -11.70
N GLU A 448 12.70 16.36 -12.86
CA GLU A 448 12.04 16.54 -14.16
C GLU A 448 11.02 15.44 -14.46
N ALA A 449 11.24 14.22 -13.95
CA ALA A 449 10.27 13.13 -14.08
C ALA A 449 8.98 13.39 -13.31
N LYS A 450 9.06 13.91 -12.08
CA LYS A 450 7.87 14.25 -11.28
C LYS A 450 7.15 15.49 -11.80
N LYS A 451 7.87 16.46 -12.39
CA LYS A 451 7.25 17.56 -13.13
C LYS A 451 6.50 17.05 -14.36
N GLN A 452 7.08 16.11 -15.10
CA GLN A 452 6.40 15.48 -16.22
C GLN A 452 5.19 14.68 -15.75
N GLU A 453 5.31 13.88 -14.69
CA GLU A 453 4.20 13.15 -14.09
C GLU A 453 3.05 14.08 -13.68
N LEU A 454 3.35 15.26 -13.12
CA LEU A 454 2.34 16.27 -12.79
C LEU A 454 1.56 16.74 -14.02
N ALA A 455 2.26 16.98 -15.13
CA ALA A 455 1.66 17.38 -16.39
C ALA A 455 0.80 16.26 -17.00
N ASP A 456 1.20 15.01 -16.80
CA ASP A 456 0.57 13.82 -17.36
C ASP A 456 -0.64 13.33 -16.54
N ARG A 457 -0.83 13.82 -15.30
CA ARG A 457 -1.93 13.38 -14.42
C ARG A 457 -3.31 13.67 -15.04
N LYS A 458 -4.10 12.61 -15.22
CA LYS A 458 -5.54 12.72 -15.39
C LYS A 458 -6.16 13.29 -14.11
N LYS A 459 -6.82 14.43 -14.25
CA LYS A 459 -7.57 15.09 -13.18
C LYS A 459 -9.05 14.79 -13.32
N TYR A 460 -9.72 14.54 -12.20
CA TYR A 460 -11.12 14.14 -12.15
C TYR A 460 -12.01 15.35 -11.85
N ASP A 461 -13.04 15.55 -12.68
CA ASP A 461 -13.97 16.67 -12.54
C ASP A 461 -15.16 16.35 -11.62
N LYS A 462 -16.06 17.34 -11.47
CA LYS A 462 -17.28 17.21 -10.66
C LYS A 462 -18.09 15.96 -10.96
N SER A 463 -18.23 15.65 -12.24
CA SER A 463 -19.18 14.63 -12.71
C SER A 463 -18.79 13.25 -12.22
N GLU A 464 -17.51 13.01 -11.96
CA GLU A 464 -17.01 11.75 -11.44
C GLU A 464 -17.01 11.68 -9.91
N ILE A 465 -16.92 12.83 -9.22
CA ILE A 465 -16.85 12.91 -7.75
C ILE A 465 -18.25 13.02 -7.12
N ASP A 466 -19.17 13.75 -7.75
CA ASP A 466 -20.53 14.03 -7.23
C ASP A 466 -21.55 12.97 -7.68
N THR A 467 -21.12 11.80 -8.17
CA THR A 467 -22.03 10.72 -8.55
C THR A 467 -22.79 10.21 -7.33
N LYS A 468 -24.12 10.43 -7.32
CA LYS A 468 -25.05 9.92 -6.30
C LYS A 468 -25.01 8.40 -6.22
#